data_AF-A0AAJ2S679-F1
#
_entry.id   AF-A0AAJ2S679-F1
#
_cell.length_a   1.000
_cell.length_b   1.000
_cell.length_c   1.000
_cell.angle_alpha   90.00
_cell.angle_beta   90.00
_cell.angle_gamma   90.00
#
_symmetry.space_group_name_H-M   'P 1'
#
loop_
_entity.id
_entity.type
_entity.pdbx_description
1 polymer ?
#
loop_
_entity_poly.entity_id
_entity_poly.type
_entity_poly.pdbx_seq_one_letter_code
_entity_poly.pdbx_strand_id
1 'polypeptide(L)'
;MNTREINKFMKSEVASEIRDSQFTLHFPITDFKNTFELSTLFRYVIEQIKKWDDYGALPSELLDSKNYFSTIQDRIEQLVESVNNGNGSNPYLRELQSSIAQRSNQIIPGDSKEASFLISVFKESSKKFEAAYAFLTENINYSSFSNKEYLQGIMMGVLHNIGENPTINKTSHERASFNSLKSKVEKYVIESDKDLKDLFKEGQEKIETFVEILENMKKENQEKLDKWFLLNQATARNLSSEVTEERKNIEQTYKQLLQLQAPALHWKESGEKLLNEGHMFMRALFALILVGAIALYLLLWKTPEGMLASFFNDDKASAIRWSIVFVTFISLIFFGIQSLRKAMFSSFHLARDAQEREKLTMYYLSLIKEGAVGNEDRNLILQSLFSRADSGLLKEDSSPAMPGIIDKIRN
;
A
#
# COMPACT_ATOMS: atom_id res chain seq x y z
N MET A 1 -22.06 -25.36 85.68
CA MET A 1 -22.36 -26.59 86.44
C MET A 1 -21.36 -27.70 86.07
N ASN A 2 -21.02 -28.64 86.97
CA ASN A 2 -20.12 -29.77 86.63
C ASN A 2 -20.85 -31.13 86.49
N THR A 3 -20.18 -32.13 85.91
CA THR A 3 -20.79 -33.45 85.66
C THR A 3 -21.21 -34.20 86.93
N ARG A 4 -20.63 -33.90 88.10
CA ARG A 4 -21.05 -34.50 89.37
C ARG A 4 -22.35 -33.85 89.88
N GLU A 5 -22.48 -32.54 89.71
CA GLU A 5 -23.67 -31.77 90.06
C GLU A 5 -24.88 -32.21 89.23
N ILE A 6 -24.75 -32.36 87.91
CA ILE A 6 -25.87 -32.80 87.07
C ILE A 6 -26.30 -34.23 87.44
N ASN A 7 -25.36 -35.14 87.70
CA ASN A 7 -25.68 -36.51 88.10
C ASN A 7 -26.38 -36.57 89.46
N LYS A 8 -26.02 -35.69 90.40
CA LYS A 8 -26.72 -35.56 91.69
C LYS A 8 -28.13 -35.00 91.48
N PHE A 9 -28.28 -34.00 90.62
CA PHE A 9 -29.57 -33.42 90.27
C PHE A 9 -30.52 -34.44 89.64
N MET A 10 -30.05 -35.24 88.67
CA MET A 10 -30.89 -36.26 88.01
C MET A 10 -31.43 -37.34 88.97
N LYS A 11 -30.78 -37.57 90.11
CA LYS A 11 -31.21 -38.50 91.16
C LYS A 11 -32.22 -37.89 92.15
N SER A 12 -32.46 -36.58 92.10
CA SER A 12 -33.43 -35.90 92.97
C SER A 12 -34.87 -36.17 92.51
N GLU A 13 -35.83 -36.05 93.44
CA GLU A 13 -37.27 -36.15 93.12
C GLU A 13 -37.73 -35.06 92.14
N VAL A 14 -37.12 -33.87 92.22
CA VAL A 14 -37.44 -32.70 91.41
C VAL A 14 -37.14 -32.93 89.92
N ALA A 15 -36.15 -33.77 89.60
CA ALA A 15 -35.78 -34.08 88.22
C ALA A 15 -36.70 -35.12 87.54
N SER A 16 -37.77 -35.60 88.20
CA SER A 16 -38.65 -36.65 87.68
C SER A 16 -39.25 -36.34 86.30
N GLU A 17 -39.59 -35.09 86.02
CA GLU A 17 -40.18 -34.66 84.73
C GLU A 17 -39.23 -34.77 83.55
N ILE A 18 -37.92 -34.67 83.78
CA ILE A 18 -36.90 -34.63 82.72
C ILE A 18 -36.00 -35.86 82.72
N ARG A 19 -36.21 -36.79 83.66
CA ARG A 19 -35.34 -37.94 83.90
C ARG A 19 -35.18 -38.84 82.70
N ASP A 20 -36.29 -39.10 82.02
CA ASP A 20 -36.36 -40.02 80.88
C ASP A 20 -36.24 -39.28 79.53
N SER A 21 -35.83 -37.99 79.55
CA SER A 21 -35.64 -37.22 78.33
C SER A 21 -34.42 -37.69 77.55
N GLN A 22 -34.63 -37.97 76.27
CA GLN A 22 -33.59 -38.40 75.34
C GLN A 22 -33.38 -37.37 74.23
N PHE A 23 -32.11 -37.19 73.85
CA PHE A 23 -31.69 -36.23 72.85
C PHE A 23 -30.78 -36.89 71.83
N THR A 24 -31.15 -36.83 70.55
CA THR A 24 -30.36 -37.40 69.46
C THR A 24 -29.49 -36.33 68.84
N LEU A 25 -28.18 -36.50 68.92
CA LEU A 25 -27.23 -35.71 68.14
C LEU A 25 -26.98 -36.42 66.81
N HIS A 26 -27.06 -35.67 65.71
CA HIS A 26 -26.76 -36.17 64.38
C HIS A 26 -25.88 -35.18 63.63
N PHE A 27 -24.66 -35.60 63.30
CA PHE A 27 -23.68 -34.82 62.54
C PHE A 27 -23.36 -35.57 61.24
N PRO A 28 -23.99 -35.19 60.11
CA PRO A 28 -23.83 -35.86 58.82
C PRO A 28 -22.38 -35.92 58.33
N ILE A 29 -21.60 -34.85 58.55
CA ILE A 29 -20.22 -34.73 58.08
C ILE A 29 -19.33 -35.86 58.59
N THR A 30 -19.56 -36.31 59.83
CA THR A 30 -18.76 -37.32 60.50
C THR A 30 -19.49 -38.66 60.62
N ASP A 31 -20.62 -38.81 59.91
CA ASP A 31 -21.58 -39.93 60.03
C ASP A 31 -21.90 -40.29 61.50
N PHE A 32 -21.98 -39.27 62.36
CA PHE A 32 -22.22 -39.48 63.78
C PHE A 32 -23.72 -39.38 64.05
N LYS A 33 -24.28 -40.41 64.68
CA LYS A 33 -25.64 -40.38 65.19
C LYS A 33 -25.69 -41.14 66.51
N ASN A 34 -26.00 -40.45 67.59
CA ASN A 34 -26.13 -41.08 68.89
C ASN A 34 -27.22 -40.41 69.73
N THR A 35 -27.86 -41.19 70.59
CA THR A 35 -28.91 -40.72 71.50
C THR A 35 -28.39 -40.72 72.93
N PHE A 36 -28.57 -39.61 73.61
CA PHE A 36 -28.06 -39.38 74.95
C PHE A 36 -29.20 -39.07 75.93
N GLU A 37 -29.04 -39.54 77.15
CA GLU A 37 -29.78 -39.03 78.32
C GLU A 37 -29.18 -37.68 78.75
N LEU A 38 -29.94 -36.83 79.46
CA LEU A 38 -29.51 -35.47 79.80
C LEU A 38 -28.13 -35.39 80.49
N SER A 39 -27.82 -36.28 81.43
CA SER A 39 -26.53 -36.31 82.14
C SER A 39 -25.36 -36.71 81.23
N THR A 40 -25.59 -37.64 80.31
CA THR A 40 -24.57 -38.12 79.37
C THR A 40 -24.37 -37.14 78.22
N LEU A 41 -25.43 -36.46 77.78
CA LEU A 41 -25.37 -35.34 76.85
C LEU A 41 -24.51 -34.22 77.42
N PHE A 42 -24.77 -33.79 78.66
CA PHE A 42 -24.00 -32.72 79.30
C PHE A 42 -22.51 -33.07 79.40
N ARG A 43 -22.19 -34.31 79.77
CA ARG A 43 -20.80 -34.79 79.79
C ARG A 43 -20.18 -34.73 78.40
N TYR A 44 -20.85 -35.26 77.39
CA TYR A 44 -20.35 -35.25 76.02
C TYR A 44 -20.09 -33.82 75.54
N VAL A 45 -21.03 -32.90 75.73
CA VAL A 45 -20.91 -31.49 75.35
C VAL A 45 -19.69 -30.81 76.00
N ILE A 46 -19.47 -31.01 77.30
CA ILE A 46 -18.29 -30.48 78.00
C ILE A 46 -16.99 -31.05 77.42
N GLU A 47 -16.96 -32.36 77.15
CA GLU A 47 -15.79 -33.01 76.54
C GLU A 47 -15.49 -32.44 75.15
N GLN A 48 -16.52 -32.16 74.34
CA GLN A 48 -16.36 -31.51 73.04
C GLN A 48 -15.81 -30.09 73.14
N ILE A 49 -16.33 -29.27 74.06
CA ILE A 49 -15.83 -27.90 74.27
C ILE A 49 -14.36 -27.93 74.69
N LYS A 50 -14.02 -28.78 75.66
CA LYS A 50 -12.63 -28.96 76.10
C LYS A 50 -11.73 -29.40 74.95
N LYS A 51 -12.22 -30.32 74.11
CA LYS A 51 -11.46 -30.81 72.97
C LYS A 51 -11.19 -29.69 71.95
N TRP A 52 -12.16 -28.80 71.74
CA TRP A 52 -11.98 -27.60 70.91
C TRP A 52 -10.99 -26.61 71.53
N ASP A 53 -11.00 -26.44 72.85
CA ASP A 53 -10.02 -25.60 73.57
C ASP A 53 -8.59 -26.13 73.43
N ASP A 54 -8.41 -27.46 73.47
CA ASP A 54 -7.10 -28.12 73.33
C ASP A 54 -6.45 -27.84 71.95
N TYR A 55 -7.23 -27.52 70.92
CA TYR A 55 -6.71 -27.20 69.58
C TYR A 55 -6.15 -25.77 69.45
N GLY A 56 -6.47 -24.87 70.40
CA GLY A 56 -5.99 -23.48 70.39
C GLY A 56 -6.69 -22.59 69.38
N ALA A 57 -5.96 -22.04 68.40
CA ALA A 57 -6.52 -21.14 67.40
C ALA A 57 -7.43 -21.90 66.42
N LEU A 58 -8.69 -21.47 66.32
CA LEU A 58 -9.70 -22.09 65.46
C LEU A 58 -10.10 -21.16 64.31
N PRO A 59 -10.29 -21.69 63.09
CA PRO A 59 -10.99 -20.97 62.02
C PRO A 59 -12.47 -20.77 62.37
N SER A 60 -13.12 -19.79 61.74
CA SER A 60 -14.52 -19.39 62.00
C SER A 60 -15.50 -20.56 61.99
N GLU A 61 -15.33 -21.47 61.04
CA GLU A 61 -16.19 -22.62 60.78
C GLU A 61 -16.11 -23.66 61.91
N LEU A 62 -14.92 -23.83 62.50
CA LEU A 62 -14.72 -24.73 63.64
C LEU A 62 -15.05 -24.03 64.97
N LEU A 63 -14.92 -22.71 65.02
CA LEU A 63 -15.42 -21.91 66.13
C LEU A 63 -16.94 -22.03 66.25
N ASP A 64 -17.66 -22.04 65.13
CA ASP A 64 -19.10 -22.31 65.11
C ASP A 64 -19.46 -23.69 65.69
N SER A 65 -18.64 -24.71 65.41
CA SER A 65 -18.80 -26.04 66.01
C SER A 65 -18.63 -26.01 67.54
N LYS A 66 -17.62 -25.29 68.04
CA LYS A 66 -17.45 -25.07 69.49
C LYS A 66 -18.62 -24.29 70.11
N ASN A 67 -19.09 -23.24 69.43
CA ASN A 67 -20.19 -22.40 69.89
C ASN A 67 -21.51 -23.18 69.97
N TYR A 68 -21.74 -24.11 69.05
CA TYR A 68 -22.90 -25.02 69.09
C TYR A 68 -22.91 -25.85 70.39
N PHE A 69 -21.80 -26.48 70.75
CA PHE A 69 -21.72 -27.24 72.00
C PHE A 69 -21.86 -26.34 73.23
N SER A 70 -21.26 -25.14 73.21
CA SER A 70 -21.41 -24.14 74.28
C SER A 70 -22.88 -23.74 74.48
N THR A 71 -23.62 -23.55 73.38
CA THR A 71 -25.05 -23.25 73.42
C THR A 71 -25.84 -24.39 74.06
N ILE A 72 -25.56 -25.64 73.71
CA ILE A 72 -26.23 -26.80 74.33
C ILE A 72 -25.92 -26.87 75.82
N GLN A 73 -24.68 -26.59 76.23
CA GLN A 73 -24.30 -26.54 77.64
C GLN A 73 -25.18 -25.53 78.39
N ASP A 74 -25.27 -24.30 77.88
CA ASP A 74 -26.06 -23.22 78.48
C ASP A 74 -27.55 -23.59 78.57
N ARG A 75 -28.12 -24.24 77.54
CA ARG A 75 -29.52 -24.70 77.55
C ARG A 75 -29.78 -25.80 78.58
N ILE A 76 -28.83 -26.71 78.77
CA ILE A 76 -28.93 -27.73 79.81
C ILE A 76 -28.86 -27.08 81.19
N GLU A 77 -27.96 -26.12 81.40
CA GLU A 77 -27.85 -25.38 82.67
C GLU A 77 -29.14 -24.61 82.99
N GLN A 78 -29.73 -23.92 82.00
CA GLN A 78 -31.01 -23.22 82.14
C GLN A 78 -32.18 -24.18 82.45
N LEU A 79 -32.23 -25.34 81.79
CA LEU A 79 -33.24 -26.36 82.05
C LEU A 79 -33.14 -26.87 83.50
N VAL A 80 -31.92 -27.19 83.95
CA VAL A 80 -31.69 -27.67 85.32
C VAL A 80 -32.05 -26.61 86.35
N GLU A 81 -31.66 -25.35 86.13
CA GLU A 81 -32.00 -24.24 87.02
C GLU A 81 -33.52 -24.01 87.10
N SER A 82 -34.22 -24.01 85.97
CA SER A 82 -35.67 -23.86 85.93
C SER A 82 -36.39 -24.95 86.73
N VAL A 83 -36.01 -26.21 86.49
CA VAL A 83 -36.62 -27.37 87.17
C VAL A 83 -36.31 -27.33 88.67
N ASN A 84 -35.07 -26.99 89.05
CA ASN A 84 -34.66 -26.87 90.45
C ASN A 84 -35.41 -25.75 91.20
N ASN A 85 -35.83 -24.70 90.49
CA ASN A 85 -36.63 -23.59 91.03
C ASN A 85 -38.14 -23.88 91.04
N GLY A 86 -38.57 -25.08 90.64
CA GLY A 86 -39.99 -25.47 90.60
C GLY A 86 -40.78 -24.90 89.43
N ASN A 87 -40.10 -24.37 88.40
CA ASN A 87 -40.73 -23.88 87.18
C ASN A 87 -40.90 -25.02 86.17
N GLY A 88 -41.89 -24.91 85.28
CA GLY A 88 -42.18 -25.93 84.27
C GLY A 88 -41.01 -26.22 83.33
N SER A 89 -40.74 -27.50 83.09
CA SER A 89 -39.63 -28.01 82.26
C SER A 89 -39.85 -27.86 80.74
N ASN A 90 -41.11 -27.92 80.30
CA ASN A 90 -41.51 -27.95 78.89
C ASN A 90 -40.90 -26.87 77.96
N PRO A 91 -40.89 -25.57 78.30
CA PRO A 91 -40.32 -24.55 77.41
C PRO A 91 -38.81 -24.74 77.22
N TYR A 92 -38.09 -25.03 78.29
CA TYR A 92 -36.64 -25.26 78.26
C TYR A 92 -36.26 -26.57 77.56
N LEU A 93 -37.08 -27.63 77.70
CA LEU A 93 -36.92 -28.87 76.94
C LEU A 93 -37.06 -28.62 75.44
N ARG A 94 -38.08 -27.87 75.02
CA ARG A 94 -38.28 -27.51 73.61
C ARG A 94 -37.15 -26.66 73.06
N GLU A 95 -36.64 -25.72 73.86
CA GLU A 95 -35.52 -24.87 73.47
C GLU A 95 -34.24 -25.69 73.30
N LEU A 96 -33.93 -26.59 74.23
CA LEU A 96 -32.80 -27.52 74.12
C LEU A 96 -32.92 -28.42 72.88
N GLN A 97 -34.10 -29.01 72.63
CA GLN A 97 -34.35 -29.79 71.42
C GLN A 97 -34.17 -28.97 70.15
N SER A 98 -34.65 -27.72 70.14
CA SER A 98 -34.50 -26.81 69.01
C SER A 98 -33.03 -26.44 68.77
N SER A 99 -32.25 -26.16 69.81
CA SER A 99 -30.82 -25.86 69.69
C SER A 99 -30.01 -27.05 69.17
N ILE A 100 -30.39 -28.28 69.55
CA ILE A 100 -29.77 -29.50 69.03
C ILE A 100 -30.08 -29.72 67.55
N ALA A 101 -31.32 -29.44 67.13
CA ALA A 101 -31.71 -29.58 65.72
C ALA A 101 -31.14 -28.46 64.83
N GLN A 102 -30.81 -27.30 65.41
CA GLN A 102 -30.36 -26.13 64.65
C GLN A 102 -28.89 -26.29 64.22
N ARG A 103 -28.64 -26.15 62.91
CA ARG A 103 -27.30 -26.16 62.29
C ARG A 103 -26.50 -27.46 62.42
N SER A 104 -27.08 -28.57 62.90
CA SER A 104 -26.37 -29.86 63.09
C SER A 104 -25.65 -30.37 61.83
N ASN A 105 -26.12 -30.01 60.64
CA ASN A 105 -25.53 -30.40 59.35
C ASN A 105 -24.14 -29.81 59.07
N GLN A 106 -23.73 -28.76 59.77
CA GLN A 106 -22.44 -28.08 59.58
C GLN A 106 -21.49 -28.23 60.78
N ILE A 107 -21.97 -28.89 61.84
CA ILE A 107 -21.20 -29.06 63.09
C ILE A 107 -20.30 -30.28 62.98
N ILE A 108 -19.07 -30.12 63.42
CA ILE A 108 -18.08 -31.19 63.51
C ILE A 108 -17.77 -31.41 65.01
N PRO A 109 -17.89 -32.64 65.54
CA PRO A 109 -17.38 -32.95 66.87
C PRO A 109 -15.85 -32.77 66.95
N GLY A 110 -15.35 -32.16 68.02
CA GLY A 110 -13.92 -31.91 68.21
C GLY A 110 -13.10 -33.19 68.40
N ASP A 111 -13.71 -34.28 68.87
CA ASP A 111 -13.05 -35.59 68.96
C ASP A 111 -13.10 -36.39 67.66
N SER A 112 -13.70 -35.85 66.61
CA SER A 112 -13.80 -36.51 65.32
C SER A 112 -12.47 -36.51 64.56
N LYS A 113 -12.36 -37.45 63.62
CA LYS A 113 -11.19 -37.58 62.75
C LYS A 113 -11.10 -36.36 61.83
N GLU A 114 -12.24 -35.90 61.35
CA GLU A 114 -12.44 -34.74 60.49
C GLU A 114 -11.97 -33.46 61.19
N ALA A 115 -12.29 -33.27 62.48
CA ALA A 115 -11.78 -32.16 63.26
C ALA A 115 -10.25 -32.17 63.34
N SER A 116 -9.66 -33.32 63.68
CA SER A 116 -8.20 -33.46 63.76
C SER A 116 -7.50 -33.21 62.41
N PHE A 117 -8.11 -33.71 61.32
CA PHE A 117 -7.65 -33.50 59.96
C PHE A 117 -7.72 -32.02 59.58
N LEU A 118 -8.88 -31.39 59.72
CA LEU A 118 -9.07 -29.98 59.36
C LEU A 118 -8.15 -29.05 60.14
N ILE A 119 -7.92 -29.31 61.44
CA ILE A 119 -6.94 -28.56 62.24
C ILE A 119 -5.52 -28.73 61.70
N SER A 120 -5.14 -29.95 61.26
CA SER A 120 -3.83 -30.18 60.65
C SER A 120 -3.66 -29.40 59.34
N VAL A 121 -4.70 -29.34 58.52
CA VAL A 121 -4.69 -28.57 57.26
C VAL A 121 -4.65 -27.07 57.54
N PHE A 122 -5.41 -26.59 58.53
CA PHE A 122 -5.44 -25.18 58.92
C PHE A 122 -4.08 -24.67 59.39
N LYS A 123 -3.33 -25.49 60.14
CA LYS A 123 -1.94 -25.18 60.54
C LYS A 123 -0.98 -25.03 59.36
N GLU A 124 -1.28 -25.67 58.23
CA GLU A 124 -0.47 -25.59 57.02
C GLU A 124 -0.85 -24.37 56.17
N SER A 125 -2.14 -24.15 55.90
CA SER A 125 -2.63 -23.01 55.12
C SER A 125 -4.13 -22.80 55.33
N SER A 126 -4.50 -21.54 55.58
CA SER A 126 -5.91 -21.14 55.69
C SER A 126 -6.71 -21.42 54.41
N LYS A 127 -6.09 -21.29 53.23
CA LYS A 127 -6.77 -21.53 51.94
C LYS A 127 -6.96 -23.02 51.67
N LYS A 128 -6.00 -23.86 52.07
CA LYS A 128 -6.14 -25.32 52.00
C LYS A 128 -7.23 -25.80 52.93
N PHE A 129 -7.32 -25.21 54.12
CA PHE A 129 -8.39 -25.49 55.07
C PHE A 129 -9.77 -25.16 54.49
N GLU A 130 -9.95 -23.96 53.95
CA GLU A 130 -11.22 -23.53 53.32
C GLU A 130 -11.68 -24.55 52.27
N ALA A 131 -10.76 -24.99 51.42
CA ALA A 131 -11.03 -26.00 50.41
C ALA A 131 -11.34 -27.39 50.99
N ALA A 132 -10.57 -27.87 51.96
CA ALA A 132 -10.79 -29.16 52.61
C ALA A 132 -12.14 -29.19 53.36
N TYR A 133 -12.49 -28.10 54.03
CA TYR A 133 -13.79 -27.92 54.68
C TYR A 133 -14.93 -27.86 53.67
N ALA A 134 -14.76 -27.14 52.56
CA ALA A 134 -15.72 -27.08 51.46
C ALA A 134 -16.02 -28.47 50.86
N PHE A 135 -15.01 -29.35 50.76
CA PHE A 135 -15.22 -30.73 50.34
C PHE A 135 -16.07 -31.52 51.34
N LEU A 136 -15.73 -31.48 52.64
CA LEU A 136 -16.44 -32.22 53.68
C LEU A 136 -17.87 -31.73 53.90
N THR A 137 -18.16 -30.47 53.58
CA THR A 137 -19.49 -29.87 53.67
C THR A 137 -20.26 -29.87 52.35
N GLU A 138 -19.71 -30.50 51.29
CA GLU A 138 -20.27 -30.55 49.94
C GLU A 138 -20.49 -29.17 49.27
N ASN A 139 -19.78 -28.12 49.72
CA ASN A 139 -19.88 -26.75 49.23
C ASN A 139 -18.66 -26.35 48.37
N ILE A 140 -18.31 -27.18 47.40
CA ILE A 140 -17.11 -26.97 46.57
C ILE A 140 -17.30 -25.80 45.60
N ASN A 141 -16.37 -24.85 45.61
CA ASN A 141 -16.30 -23.76 44.66
C ASN A 141 -15.41 -24.15 43.46
N TYR A 142 -16.04 -24.70 42.41
CA TYR A 142 -15.35 -25.13 41.19
C TYR A 142 -14.58 -24.01 40.47
N SER A 143 -15.00 -22.74 40.60
CA SER A 143 -14.30 -21.62 39.97
C SER A 143 -12.90 -21.38 40.56
N SER A 144 -12.69 -21.82 41.80
CA SER A 144 -11.41 -21.70 42.52
C SER A 144 -10.41 -22.80 42.17
N PHE A 145 -10.73 -23.74 41.27
CA PHE A 145 -9.82 -24.84 40.90
C PHE A 145 -8.55 -24.39 40.18
N SER A 146 -8.56 -23.18 39.60
CA SER A 146 -7.36 -22.53 39.05
C SER A 146 -6.33 -22.19 40.14
N ASN A 147 -6.76 -22.07 41.40
CA ASN A 147 -5.88 -21.82 42.53
C ASN A 147 -5.26 -23.13 43.03
N LYS A 148 -3.92 -23.20 42.98
CA LYS A 148 -3.15 -24.39 43.39
C LYS A 148 -3.42 -24.83 44.83
N GLU A 149 -3.52 -23.91 45.79
CA GLU A 149 -3.76 -24.25 47.19
C GLU A 149 -5.19 -24.75 47.41
N TYR A 150 -6.16 -24.18 46.69
CA TYR A 150 -7.54 -24.63 46.74
C TYR A 150 -7.67 -26.07 46.20
N LEU A 151 -7.09 -26.34 45.03
CA LEU A 151 -7.05 -27.69 44.47
C LEU A 151 -6.35 -28.68 45.41
N GLN A 152 -5.23 -28.28 46.03
CA GLN A 152 -4.54 -29.11 47.02
C GLN A 152 -5.43 -29.41 48.23
N GLY A 153 -6.16 -28.43 48.78
CA GLY A 153 -7.06 -28.65 49.91
C GLY A 153 -8.23 -29.59 49.59
N ILE A 154 -8.85 -29.46 48.41
CA ILE A 154 -9.87 -30.42 47.94
C ILE A 154 -9.28 -31.84 47.87
N MET A 155 -8.09 -32.00 47.28
CA MET A 155 -7.42 -33.30 47.19
C MET A 155 -7.09 -33.89 48.56
N MET A 156 -6.70 -33.07 49.53
CA MET A 156 -6.47 -33.51 50.91
C MET A 156 -7.77 -34.01 51.55
N GLY A 157 -8.91 -33.34 51.35
CA GLY A 157 -10.22 -33.79 51.82
C GLY A 157 -10.66 -35.11 51.18
N VAL A 158 -10.47 -35.25 49.86
CA VAL A 158 -10.74 -36.49 49.12
C VAL A 158 -9.90 -37.64 49.66
N LEU A 159 -8.59 -37.44 49.83
CA LEU A 159 -7.68 -38.47 50.34
C LEU A 159 -8.01 -38.88 51.78
N HIS A 160 -8.43 -37.95 52.62
CA HIS A 160 -8.90 -38.23 53.98
C HIS A 160 -10.15 -39.12 53.96
N ASN A 161 -11.15 -38.77 53.15
CA ASN A 161 -12.40 -39.54 53.03
C ASN A 161 -12.16 -40.95 52.43
N ILE A 162 -11.33 -41.05 51.39
CA ILE A 162 -10.90 -42.35 50.83
C ILE A 162 -10.08 -43.14 51.85
N GLY A 163 -9.31 -42.46 52.71
CA GLY A 163 -8.57 -42.98 53.87
C GLY A 163 -9.33 -44.04 54.66
N GLU A 164 -10.62 -43.79 54.88
CA GLU A 164 -11.43 -44.42 55.92
C GLU A 164 -12.46 -45.45 55.40
N ASN A 165 -12.60 -45.64 54.08
CA ASN A 165 -13.56 -46.59 53.52
C ASN A 165 -13.03 -48.05 53.61
N PRO A 166 -13.60 -48.94 54.44
CA PRO A 166 -13.09 -50.29 54.66
C PRO A 166 -13.30 -51.25 53.47
N THR A 167 -14.10 -50.87 52.47
CA THR A 167 -14.43 -51.73 51.32
C THR A 167 -13.42 -51.66 50.18
N ILE A 168 -12.45 -50.74 50.25
CA ILE A 168 -11.40 -50.59 49.25
C ILE A 168 -10.13 -51.24 49.81
N ASN A 169 -9.77 -52.38 49.23
CA ASN A 169 -8.59 -53.15 49.63
C ASN A 169 -7.31 -52.39 49.20
N LYS A 170 -6.83 -51.51 50.08
CA LYS A 170 -5.72 -50.58 49.85
C LYS A 170 -4.37 -51.26 49.94
N THR A 171 -3.82 -51.70 48.81
CA THR A 171 -2.42 -51.37 48.44
C THR A 171 -2.10 -51.72 46.99
N SER A 172 -2.59 -52.85 46.46
CA SER A 172 -2.15 -53.31 45.13
C SER A 172 -2.91 -52.65 43.99
N HIS A 173 -4.23 -52.51 44.09
CA HIS A 173 -5.05 -51.92 43.04
C HIS A 173 -4.96 -50.39 43.05
N GLU A 174 -4.85 -49.75 44.21
CA GLU A 174 -4.52 -48.31 44.27
C GLU A 174 -3.11 -48.03 43.80
N ARG A 175 -2.08 -48.80 44.18
CA ARG A 175 -0.75 -48.62 43.56
C ARG A 175 -0.78 -48.91 42.07
N ALA A 176 -1.50 -49.93 41.61
CA ALA A 176 -1.58 -50.24 40.18
C ALA A 176 -2.34 -49.17 39.40
N SER A 177 -3.49 -48.70 39.87
CA SER A 177 -4.29 -47.65 39.25
C SER A 177 -3.63 -46.29 39.38
N PHE A 178 -3.01 -45.95 40.52
CA PHE A 178 -2.24 -44.73 40.70
C PHE A 178 -0.95 -44.76 39.90
N ASN A 179 -0.23 -45.89 39.83
CA ASN A 179 0.94 -46.03 38.96
C ASN A 179 0.54 -46.02 37.48
N SER A 180 -0.61 -46.58 37.12
CA SER A 180 -1.15 -46.52 35.75
C SER A 180 -1.58 -45.10 35.39
N LEU A 181 -2.25 -44.39 36.30
CA LEU A 181 -2.65 -42.99 36.10
C LEU A 181 -1.41 -42.10 36.06
N LYS A 182 -0.46 -42.27 36.97
CA LYS A 182 0.84 -41.59 36.97
C LYS A 182 1.61 -41.86 35.68
N SER A 183 1.68 -43.11 35.23
CA SER A 183 2.30 -43.50 33.95
C SER A 183 1.60 -42.86 32.75
N LYS A 184 0.26 -42.82 32.74
CA LYS A 184 -0.51 -42.16 31.68
C LYS A 184 -0.33 -40.66 31.69
N VAL A 185 -0.34 -40.03 32.87
CA VAL A 185 -0.10 -38.59 33.03
C VAL A 185 1.34 -38.25 32.64
N GLU A 186 2.34 -39.00 33.09
CA GLU A 186 3.74 -38.84 32.67
C GLU A 186 3.87 -39.02 31.15
N LYS A 187 3.23 -40.04 30.57
CA LYS A 187 3.21 -40.25 29.13
C LYS A 187 2.56 -39.07 28.39
N TYR A 188 1.39 -38.61 28.83
CA TYR A 188 0.71 -37.47 28.20
C TYR A 188 1.46 -36.15 28.39
N VAL A 189 2.11 -35.95 29.53
CA VAL A 189 2.97 -34.78 29.76
C VAL A 189 4.19 -34.84 28.86
N ILE A 190 4.83 -36.01 28.71
CA ILE A 190 5.99 -36.19 27.81
C ILE A 190 5.56 -36.04 26.34
N GLU A 191 4.44 -36.64 25.93
CA GLU A 191 3.89 -36.51 24.58
C GLU A 191 3.47 -35.07 24.30
N SER A 192 2.79 -34.40 25.22
CA SER A 192 2.42 -32.98 25.08
C SER A 192 3.62 -32.05 25.07
N ASP A 193 4.66 -32.32 25.85
CA ASP A 193 5.92 -31.56 25.83
C ASP A 193 6.67 -31.77 24.51
N LYS A 194 6.66 -33.00 23.99
CA LYS A 194 7.20 -33.32 22.67
C LYS A 194 6.40 -32.61 21.57
N ASP A 195 5.08 -32.73 21.56
CA ASP A 195 4.21 -32.09 20.58
C ASP A 195 4.37 -30.56 20.62
N LEU A 196 4.48 -29.97 21.82
CA LEU A 196 4.78 -28.54 21.97
C LEU A 196 6.16 -28.21 21.36
N LYS A 197 7.20 -28.99 21.66
CA LYS A 197 8.54 -28.77 21.10
C LYS A 197 8.57 -28.92 19.58
N ASP A 198 7.88 -29.93 19.04
CA ASP A 198 7.79 -30.17 17.60
C ASP A 198 7.02 -29.01 16.93
N LEU A 199 5.91 -28.53 17.52
CA LEU A 199 5.20 -27.33 17.05
C LEU A 199 6.04 -26.06 17.12
N PHE A 200 6.81 -25.87 18.19
CA PHE A 200 7.73 -24.74 18.31
C PHE A 200 8.84 -24.81 17.25
N LYS A 201 9.37 -26.00 16.98
CA LYS A 201 10.40 -26.22 15.97
C LYS A 201 9.84 -25.97 14.57
N GLU A 202 8.68 -26.54 14.22
CA GLU A 202 8.01 -26.25 12.95
C GLU A 202 7.66 -24.76 12.80
N GLY A 203 7.22 -24.13 13.87
CA GLY A 203 6.93 -22.69 13.91
C GLY A 203 8.19 -21.87 13.64
N GLN A 204 9.31 -22.22 14.27
CA GLN A 204 10.60 -21.58 14.06
C GLN A 204 11.10 -21.76 12.62
N GLU A 205 11.08 -22.98 12.08
CA GLU A 205 11.49 -23.27 10.71
C GLU A 205 10.63 -22.51 9.69
N LYS A 206 9.32 -22.41 9.92
CA LYS A 206 8.41 -21.62 9.07
C LYS A 206 8.71 -20.12 9.16
N ILE A 207 9.01 -19.60 10.35
CA ILE A 207 9.39 -18.19 10.53
C ILE A 207 10.71 -17.90 9.83
N GLU A 208 11.73 -18.75 9.99
CA GLU A 208 13.04 -18.61 9.33
C GLU A 208 12.87 -18.62 7.80
N THR A 209 12.12 -19.58 7.27
CA THR A 209 11.81 -19.65 5.83
C THR A 209 11.07 -18.40 5.35
N PHE A 210 10.10 -17.91 6.12
CA PHE A 210 9.35 -16.70 5.79
C PHE A 210 10.23 -15.45 5.79
N VAL A 211 11.15 -15.33 6.76
CA VAL A 211 12.14 -14.24 6.81
C VAL A 211 13.06 -14.29 5.60
N GLU A 212 13.57 -15.47 5.23
CA GLU A 212 14.42 -15.64 4.05
C GLU A 212 13.69 -15.26 2.74
N ILE A 213 12.42 -15.66 2.60
CA ILE A 213 11.58 -15.25 1.46
C ILE A 213 11.41 -13.73 1.43
N LEU A 214 11.14 -13.09 2.57
CA LEU A 214 10.99 -11.64 2.65
C LEU A 214 12.28 -10.89 2.31
N GLU A 215 13.43 -11.37 2.77
CA GLU A 215 14.72 -10.76 2.43
C GLU A 215 15.04 -10.92 0.94
N ASN A 216 14.79 -12.09 0.36
CA ASN A 216 14.96 -12.33 -1.07
C ASN A 216 14.00 -11.46 -1.90
N MET A 217 12.73 -11.38 -1.54
CA MET A 217 11.75 -10.50 -2.19
C MET A 217 12.16 -9.03 -2.11
N LYS A 218 12.65 -8.58 -0.94
CA LYS A 218 13.13 -7.21 -0.76
C LYS A 218 14.30 -6.93 -1.68
N LYS A 219 15.29 -7.84 -1.73
CA LYS A 219 16.46 -7.71 -2.60
C LYS A 219 16.07 -7.69 -4.08
N GLU A 220 15.26 -8.64 -4.53
CA GLU A 220 14.79 -8.69 -5.92
C GLU A 220 14.01 -7.45 -6.33
N ASN A 221 13.10 -6.98 -5.45
CA ASN A 221 12.33 -5.77 -5.74
C ASN A 221 13.22 -4.54 -5.78
N GLN A 222 14.21 -4.43 -4.89
CA GLN A 222 15.16 -3.32 -4.91
C GLN A 222 16.00 -3.33 -6.19
N GLU A 223 16.51 -4.48 -6.62
CA GLU A 223 17.22 -4.62 -7.89
C GLU A 223 16.34 -4.27 -9.10
N LYS A 224 15.07 -4.68 -9.10
CA LYS A 224 14.09 -4.32 -10.15
C LYS A 224 13.83 -2.82 -10.17
N LEU A 225 13.70 -2.19 -8.99
CA LEU A 225 13.42 -0.76 -8.85
C LEU A 225 14.63 0.07 -9.29
N ASP A 226 15.84 -0.34 -8.91
CA ASP A 226 17.09 0.30 -9.35
C ASP A 226 17.27 0.19 -10.87
N LYS A 227 17.04 -1.00 -11.45
CA LYS A 227 17.07 -1.20 -12.91
C LYS A 227 16.02 -0.33 -13.62
N TRP A 228 14.79 -0.30 -13.12
CA TRP A 228 13.72 0.53 -13.67
C TRP A 228 14.06 2.02 -13.59
N PHE A 229 14.61 2.48 -12.46
CA PHE A 229 15.01 3.87 -12.28
C PHE A 229 16.15 4.27 -13.21
N LEU A 230 17.19 3.44 -13.33
CA LEU A 230 18.31 3.67 -14.24
C LEU A 230 17.86 3.68 -15.71
N LEU A 231 17.02 2.72 -16.11
CA LEU A 231 16.47 2.66 -17.45
C LEU A 231 15.65 3.91 -17.76
N ASN A 232 14.75 4.31 -16.87
CA ASN A 232 13.92 5.50 -17.09
C ASN A 232 14.73 6.80 -17.09
N GLN A 233 15.75 6.91 -16.24
CA GLN A 233 16.64 8.06 -16.25
C GLN A 233 17.42 8.12 -17.59
N ALA A 234 17.91 6.99 -18.09
CA ALA A 234 18.58 6.91 -19.38
C ALA A 234 17.62 7.25 -20.53
N THR A 235 16.41 6.68 -20.54
CA THR A 235 15.37 6.97 -21.53
C THR A 235 14.97 8.44 -21.51
N ALA A 236 14.75 9.04 -20.34
CA ALA A 236 14.39 10.45 -20.20
C ALA A 236 15.53 11.37 -20.68
N ARG A 237 16.79 11.03 -20.39
CA ARG A 237 17.95 11.76 -20.92
C ARG A 237 18.04 11.66 -22.43
N ASN A 238 17.92 10.45 -22.99
CA ASN A 238 17.98 10.22 -24.43
C ASN A 238 16.85 10.94 -25.17
N LEU A 239 15.61 10.84 -24.67
CA LEU A 239 14.46 11.55 -25.23
C LEU A 239 14.66 13.06 -25.14
N SER A 240 15.14 13.57 -24.01
CA SER A 240 15.42 15.00 -23.85
C SER A 240 16.49 15.50 -24.84
N SER A 241 17.57 14.73 -25.05
CA SER A 241 18.58 15.07 -26.04
C SER A 241 18.04 15.01 -27.46
N GLU A 242 17.27 13.98 -27.81
CA GLU A 242 16.68 13.81 -29.14
C GLU A 242 15.69 14.93 -29.46
N VAL A 243 14.78 15.25 -28.54
CA VAL A 243 13.83 16.37 -28.68
C VAL A 243 14.56 17.71 -28.80
N THR A 244 15.65 17.91 -28.04
CA THR A 244 16.43 19.15 -28.11
C THR A 244 17.14 19.28 -29.45
N GLU A 245 17.71 18.19 -29.96
CA GLU A 245 18.40 18.15 -31.26
C GLU A 245 17.41 18.35 -32.41
N GLU A 246 16.28 17.64 -32.40
CA GLU A 246 15.22 17.77 -33.40
C GLU A 246 14.65 19.19 -33.41
N ARG A 247 14.37 19.77 -32.23
CA ARG A 247 13.93 21.17 -32.12
C ARG A 247 14.93 22.11 -32.77
N LYS A 248 16.23 21.95 -32.48
CA LYS A 248 17.29 22.79 -33.06
C LYS A 248 17.35 22.63 -34.59
N ASN A 249 17.20 21.41 -35.10
CA ASN A 249 17.16 21.13 -36.53
C ASN A 249 15.95 21.79 -37.21
N ILE A 250 14.76 21.69 -36.61
CA ILE A 250 13.54 22.35 -37.10
C ILE A 250 13.71 23.88 -37.09
N GLU A 251 14.20 24.46 -36.00
CA GLU A 251 14.46 25.90 -35.90
C GLU A 251 15.46 26.37 -36.98
N GLN A 252 16.53 25.61 -37.22
CA GLN A 252 17.51 25.92 -38.26
C GLN A 252 16.92 25.81 -39.67
N THR A 253 16.20 24.73 -39.95
CA THR A 253 15.53 24.48 -41.23
C THR A 253 14.51 25.58 -41.53
N TYR A 254 13.70 25.95 -40.54
CA TYR A 254 12.70 27.00 -40.66
C TYR A 254 13.34 28.39 -40.88
N LYS A 255 14.43 28.70 -40.16
CA LYS A 255 15.19 29.94 -40.37
C LYS A 255 15.77 30.01 -41.79
N GLN A 256 16.29 28.90 -42.32
CA GLN A 256 16.80 28.83 -43.69
C GLN A 256 15.68 28.97 -44.73
N LEU A 257 14.52 28.35 -44.48
CA LEU A 257 13.32 28.52 -45.30
C LEU A 257 12.93 30.00 -45.38
N LEU A 258 12.80 30.68 -44.23
CA LEU A 258 12.45 32.11 -44.19
C LEU A 258 13.47 32.99 -44.93
N GLN A 259 14.76 32.69 -44.82
CA GLN A 259 15.81 33.47 -45.48
C GLN A 259 15.80 33.34 -47.01
N LEU A 260 15.40 32.20 -47.56
CA LEU A 260 15.57 31.90 -48.99
C LEU A 260 14.25 31.89 -49.77
N GLN A 261 13.13 31.63 -49.10
CA GLN A 261 11.81 31.63 -49.73
C GLN A 261 11.40 33.02 -50.22
N ALA A 262 11.66 34.08 -49.44
CA ALA A 262 11.33 35.45 -49.84
C ALA A 262 12.11 35.91 -51.09
N PRO A 263 13.44 35.71 -51.19
CA PRO A 263 14.19 35.92 -52.43
C PRO A 263 13.69 35.07 -53.61
N ALA A 264 13.37 33.79 -53.40
CA ALA A 264 12.87 32.93 -54.46
C ALA A 264 11.54 33.42 -55.03
N LEU A 265 10.62 33.87 -54.17
CA LEU A 265 9.35 34.47 -54.57
C LEU A 265 9.58 35.75 -55.39
N HIS A 266 10.50 36.61 -54.94
CA HIS A 266 10.87 37.82 -55.67
C HIS A 266 11.44 37.51 -57.06
N TRP A 267 12.30 36.48 -57.19
CA TRP A 267 12.83 36.06 -58.49
C TRP A 267 11.75 35.52 -59.41
N LYS A 268 10.79 34.77 -58.89
CA LYS A 268 9.62 34.32 -59.66
C LYS A 268 8.81 35.50 -60.20
N GLU A 269 8.44 36.44 -59.34
CA GLU A 269 7.68 37.64 -59.72
C GLU A 269 8.46 38.50 -60.74
N SER A 270 9.76 38.67 -60.53
CA SER A 270 10.65 39.39 -61.45
C SER A 270 10.72 38.71 -62.82
N GLY A 271 10.85 37.38 -62.84
CA GLY A 271 10.88 36.58 -64.07
C GLY A 271 9.58 36.69 -64.86
N GLU A 272 8.42 36.59 -64.20
CA GLU A 272 7.10 36.76 -64.83
C GLU A 272 6.93 38.16 -65.43
N LYS A 273 7.36 39.20 -64.71
CA LYS A 273 7.33 40.59 -65.21
C LYS A 273 8.21 40.76 -66.46
N LEU A 274 9.44 40.25 -66.42
CA LEU A 274 10.39 40.34 -67.53
C LEU A 274 9.94 39.52 -68.75
N LEU A 275 9.24 38.40 -68.57
CA LEU A 275 8.61 37.68 -69.69
C LEU A 275 7.53 38.53 -70.36
N ASN A 276 6.68 39.19 -69.56
CA ASN A 276 5.63 40.06 -70.08
C ASN A 276 6.22 41.26 -70.85
N GLU A 277 7.28 41.88 -70.33
CA GLU A 277 8.03 42.93 -71.03
C GLU A 277 8.66 42.43 -72.33
N GLY A 278 9.26 41.24 -72.32
CA GLY A 278 9.81 40.60 -73.52
C GLY A 278 8.74 40.35 -74.59
N HIS A 279 7.58 39.83 -74.20
CA HIS A 279 6.43 39.65 -75.10
C HIS A 279 5.84 40.98 -75.58
N MET A 280 5.89 42.04 -74.78
CA MET A 280 5.53 43.39 -75.21
C MET A 280 6.48 43.89 -76.31
N PHE A 281 7.80 43.77 -76.11
CA PHE A 281 8.79 44.14 -77.15
C PHE A 281 8.67 43.27 -78.41
N MET A 282 8.36 41.98 -78.25
CA MET A 282 8.10 41.08 -79.38
C MET A 282 6.89 41.54 -80.19
N ARG A 283 5.78 41.91 -79.53
CA ARG A 283 4.59 42.48 -80.20
C ARG A 283 4.91 43.80 -80.89
N ALA A 284 5.67 44.69 -80.22
CA ALA A 284 6.11 45.96 -80.80
C ALA A 284 7.03 45.76 -82.02
N LEU A 285 7.90 44.75 -82.00
CA LEU A 285 8.76 44.38 -83.11
C LEU A 285 7.94 43.91 -84.32
N PHE A 286 6.98 42.99 -84.11
CA PHE A 286 6.09 42.55 -85.20
C PHE A 286 5.24 43.70 -85.75
N ALA A 287 4.72 44.57 -84.89
CA ALA A 287 4.00 45.77 -85.32
C ALA A 287 4.89 46.71 -86.14
N LEU A 288 6.15 46.95 -85.73
CA LEU A 288 7.10 47.77 -86.47
C LEU A 288 7.43 47.16 -87.85
N ILE A 289 7.60 45.84 -87.92
CA ILE A 289 7.84 45.15 -89.21
C ILE A 289 6.62 45.28 -90.13
N LEU A 290 5.42 45.07 -89.60
CA LEU A 290 4.17 45.18 -90.38
C LEU A 290 3.95 46.62 -90.86
N VAL A 291 4.05 47.60 -89.96
CA VAL A 291 3.91 49.03 -90.29
C VAL A 291 5.01 49.46 -91.24
N GLY A 292 6.25 49.01 -91.04
CA GLY A 292 7.36 49.28 -91.95
C GLY A 292 7.12 48.72 -93.35
N ALA A 293 6.62 47.48 -93.47
CA ALA A 293 6.28 46.88 -94.76
C ALA A 293 5.13 47.63 -95.46
N ILE A 294 4.08 47.99 -94.73
CA ILE A 294 2.96 48.78 -95.27
C ILE A 294 3.45 50.17 -95.69
N ALA A 295 4.26 50.84 -94.87
CA ALA A 295 4.81 52.16 -95.18
C ALA A 295 5.72 52.11 -96.41
N LEU A 296 6.58 51.09 -96.54
CA LEU A 296 7.40 50.88 -97.73
C LEU A 296 6.55 50.58 -98.97
N TYR A 297 5.50 49.76 -98.87
CA TYR A 297 4.57 49.49 -99.96
C TYR A 297 3.85 50.76 -100.42
N LEU A 298 3.30 51.55 -99.49
CA LEU A 298 2.67 52.83 -99.79
C LEU A 298 3.66 53.81 -100.39
N LEU A 299 4.88 53.89 -99.85
CA LEU A 299 5.91 54.78 -100.35
C LEU A 299 6.32 54.40 -101.77
N LEU A 300 6.37 53.10 -102.13
CA LEU A 300 6.61 52.61 -103.49
C LEU A 300 5.43 52.87 -104.44
N TRP A 301 4.19 52.61 -104.01
CA TRP A 301 3.01 52.64 -104.89
C TRP A 301 2.34 54.02 -105.02
N LYS A 302 2.49 54.89 -104.02
CA LYS A 302 2.03 56.29 -104.02
C LYS A 302 3.14 57.28 -104.36
N THR A 303 4.26 56.77 -104.85
CA THR A 303 5.36 57.57 -105.39
C THR A 303 4.84 58.55 -106.45
N PRO A 304 5.11 59.87 -106.35
CA PRO A 304 4.78 60.82 -107.42
C PRO A 304 5.45 60.40 -108.73
N GLU A 305 4.74 60.50 -109.87
CA GLU A 305 5.26 60.08 -111.19
C GLU A 305 6.63 60.71 -111.52
N GLY A 306 6.88 61.94 -111.06
CA GLY A 306 8.16 62.64 -111.21
C GLY A 306 9.34 62.08 -110.39
N MET A 307 9.10 61.28 -109.35
CA MET A 307 10.16 60.67 -108.53
C MET A 307 10.78 59.48 -109.26
N LEU A 308 10.00 58.49 -109.70
CA LEU A 308 10.53 57.34 -110.46
C LEU A 308 11.11 57.80 -111.81
N ALA A 309 10.46 58.75 -112.48
CA ALA A 309 10.97 59.34 -113.72
C ALA A 309 12.33 60.04 -113.53
N SER A 310 12.60 60.66 -112.36
CA SER A 310 13.90 61.31 -112.08
C SER A 310 15.08 60.34 -112.03
N PHE A 311 14.85 59.04 -111.80
CA PHE A 311 15.89 58.01 -111.85
C PHE A 311 16.27 57.58 -113.28
N PHE A 312 15.37 57.77 -114.25
CA PHE A 312 15.57 57.39 -115.65
C PHE A 312 15.78 58.59 -116.60
N ASN A 313 15.42 59.80 -116.17
CA ASN A 313 15.68 61.06 -116.86
C ASN A 313 17.02 61.68 -116.37
N ASP A 314 17.56 62.65 -117.09
CA ASP A 314 18.89 63.26 -116.80
C ASP A 314 18.92 64.18 -115.55
N ASP A 315 17.88 64.16 -114.69
CA ASP A 315 17.79 64.92 -113.44
C ASP A 315 18.37 64.14 -112.26
N LYS A 316 19.70 64.05 -112.26
CA LYS A 316 20.47 63.35 -111.21
C LYS A 316 20.25 63.95 -109.82
N ALA A 317 19.93 65.25 -109.71
CA ALA A 317 19.80 65.91 -108.43
C ALA A 317 18.52 65.49 -107.67
N SER A 318 17.38 65.38 -108.38
CA SER A 318 16.13 64.90 -107.80
C SER A 318 16.23 63.42 -107.38
N ALA A 319 16.82 62.57 -108.22
CA ALA A 319 17.05 61.15 -107.91
C ALA A 319 17.89 60.95 -106.64
N ILE A 320 18.93 61.75 -106.45
CA ILE A 320 19.78 61.70 -105.25
C ILE A 320 19.00 62.09 -103.99
N ARG A 321 18.20 63.18 -104.03
CA ARG A 321 17.39 63.62 -102.88
C ARG A 321 16.42 62.54 -102.41
N TRP A 322 15.70 61.90 -103.34
CA TRP A 322 14.77 60.83 -103.02
C TRP A 322 15.45 59.54 -102.55
N SER A 323 16.63 59.24 -103.09
CA SER A 323 17.47 58.12 -102.61
C SER A 323 17.89 58.32 -101.16
N ILE A 324 18.31 59.53 -100.78
CA ILE A 324 18.68 59.86 -99.39
C ILE A 324 17.47 59.67 -98.45
N VAL A 325 16.28 60.13 -98.82
CA VAL A 325 15.06 59.94 -98.03
C VAL A 325 14.74 58.45 -97.85
N PHE A 326 14.88 57.64 -98.90
CA PHE A 326 14.60 56.21 -98.83
C PHE A 326 15.62 55.46 -97.96
N VAL A 327 16.91 55.74 -98.14
CA VAL A 327 17.99 55.13 -97.35
C VAL A 327 17.88 55.51 -95.88
N THR A 328 17.58 56.78 -95.57
CA THR A 328 17.39 57.23 -94.18
C THR A 328 16.16 56.59 -93.54
N PHE A 329 15.06 56.46 -94.28
CA PHE A 329 13.83 55.80 -93.80
C PHE A 329 14.04 54.30 -93.52
N ILE A 330 14.68 53.56 -94.44
CA ILE A 330 15.02 52.15 -94.24
C ILE A 330 15.98 51.99 -93.04
N SER A 331 16.96 52.89 -92.94
CA SER A 331 17.93 52.88 -91.85
C SER A 331 17.26 53.12 -90.49
N LEU A 332 16.24 53.98 -90.42
CA LEU A 332 15.44 54.20 -89.21
C LEU A 332 14.64 52.95 -88.81
N ILE A 333 13.98 52.30 -89.76
CA ILE A 333 13.25 51.04 -89.51
C ILE A 333 14.22 49.95 -89.04
N PHE A 334 15.37 49.80 -89.72
CA PHE A 334 16.40 48.84 -89.36
C PHE A 334 16.94 49.09 -87.94
N PHE A 335 17.21 50.34 -87.58
CA PHE A 335 17.64 50.71 -86.24
C PHE A 335 16.57 50.43 -85.18
N GLY A 336 15.29 50.69 -85.49
CA GLY A 336 14.16 50.37 -84.62
C GLY A 336 14.02 48.86 -84.39
N ILE A 337 14.10 48.06 -85.45
CA ILE A 337 14.13 46.59 -85.38
C ILE A 337 15.29 46.12 -84.50
N GLN A 338 16.49 46.66 -84.72
CA GLN A 338 17.69 46.29 -83.97
C GLN A 338 17.55 46.60 -82.47
N SER A 339 16.99 47.77 -82.14
CA SER A 339 16.77 48.22 -80.77
C SER A 339 15.72 47.37 -80.05
N LEU A 340 14.56 47.12 -80.69
CA LEU A 340 13.50 46.28 -80.13
C LEU A 340 13.92 44.83 -79.99
N ARG A 341 14.67 44.29 -80.95
CA ARG A 341 15.24 42.94 -80.88
C ARG A 341 16.19 42.81 -79.69
N LYS A 342 17.09 43.79 -79.47
CA LYS A 342 18.00 43.80 -78.30
C LYS A 342 17.21 43.88 -76.99
N ALA A 343 16.21 44.77 -76.89
CA ALA A 343 15.36 44.89 -75.70
C ALA A 343 14.58 43.60 -75.41
N MET A 344 13.98 42.99 -76.44
CA MET A 344 13.27 41.71 -76.35
C MET A 344 14.16 40.59 -75.81
N PHE A 345 15.31 40.36 -76.46
CA PHE A 345 16.23 39.30 -76.00
C PHE A 345 16.81 39.60 -74.63
N SER A 346 17.12 40.87 -74.30
CA SER A 346 17.55 41.25 -72.96
C SER A 346 16.52 40.87 -71.90
N SER A 347 15.24 41.18 -72.15
CA SER A 347 14.14 40.85 -71.23
C SER A 347 13.97 39.34 -71.05
N PHE A 348 14.02 38.58 -72.14
CA PHE A 348 13.93 37.11 -72.07
C PHE A 348 15.14 36.46 -71.39
N HIS A 349 16.36 36.98 -71.61
CA HIS A 349 17.54 36.48 -70.91
C HIS A 349 17.48 36.74 -69.41
N LEU A 350 17.10 37.96 -68.99
CA LEU A 350 16.93 38.29 -67.58
C LEU A 350 15.81 37.48 -66.94
N ALA A 351 14.71 37.25 -67.67
CA ALA A 351 13.63 36.39 -67.21
C ALA A 351 14.10 34.94 -66.98
N ARG A 352 14.91 34.41 -67.89
CA ARG A 352 15.48 33.07 -67.76
C ARG A 352 16.46 32.96 -66.60
N ASP A 353 17.32 33.94 -66.40
CA ASP A 353 18.22 34.00 -65.23
C ASP A 353 17.41 34.02 -63.92
N ALA A 354 16.37 34.84 -63.84
CA ALA A 354 15.48 34.88 -62.67
C ALA A 354 14.80 33.53 -62.40
N GLN A 355 14.31 32.85 -63.44
CA GLN A 355 13.72 31.51 -63.32
C GLN A 355 14.74 30.43 -62.92
N GLU A 356 15.98 30.50 -63.43
CA GLU A 356 17.05 29.58 -63.07
C GLU A 356 17.43 29.75 -61.59
N ARG A 357 17.53 30.99 -61.10
CA ARG A 357 17.76 31.31 -59.68
C ARG A 357 16.63 30.83 -58.76
N GLU A 358 15.38 31.01 -59.17
CA GLU A 358 14.22 30.49 -58.43
C GLU A 358 14.29 28.97 -58.29
N LYS A 359 14.47 28.24 -59.41
CA LYS A 359 14.55 26.77 -59.42
C LYS A 359 15.73 26.26 -58.59
N LEU A 360 16.90 26.87 -58.71
CA LEU A 360 18.06 26.50 -57.90
C LEU A 360 17.82 26.76 -56.41
N THR A 361 17.16 27.86 -56.05
CA THR A 361 16.82 28.16 -54.65
C THR A 361 15.83 27.13 -54.10
N MET A 362 14.81 26.77 -54.87
CA MET A 362 13.83 25.75 -54.49
C MET A 362 14.46 24.34 -54.38
N TYR A 363 15.36 24.00 -55.30
CA TYR A 363 16.11 22.76 -55.25
C TYR A 363 17.01 22.69 -54.01
N TYR A 364 17.70 23.80 -53.68
CA TYR A 364 18.48 23.90 -52.46
C TYR A 364 17.63 23.75 -51.20
N LEU A 365 16.46 24.41 -51.17
CA LEU A 365 15.49 24.27 -50.07
C LEU A 365 15.00 22.81 -49.93
N SER A 366 14.79 22.08 -51.03
CA SER A 366 14.46 20.65 -50.95
C SER A 366 15.60 19.80 -50.41
N LEU A 367 16.86 20.09 -50.80
CA LEU A 367 18.01 19.34 -50.29
C LEU A 367 18.26 19.59 -48.80
N ILE A 368 18.07 20.83 -48.31
CA ILE A 368 18.11 21.13 -46.87
C ILE A 368 17.06 20.32 -46.13
N LYS A 369 15.82 20.29 -46.64
CA LYS A 369 14.71 19.56 -46.02
C LYS A 369 14.99 18.06 -45.88
N GLU A 370 15.70 17.47 -46.84
CA GLU A 370 16.10 16.06 -46.83
C GLU A 370 17.40 15.80 -46.05
N GLY A 371 18.00 16.83 -45.44
CA GLY A 371 19.24 16.72 -44.69
C GLY A 371 20.47 16.40 -45.55
N ALA A 372 20.40 16.65 -46.86
CA ALA A 372 21.33 16.14 -47.87
C ALA A 372 22.45 17.13 -48.27
N VAL A 373 22.71 18.19 -47.49
CA VAL A 373 23.64 19.27 -47.88
C VAL A 373 24.75 19.48 -46.85
N GLY A 374 26.01 19.28 -47.27
CA GLY A 374 27.19 19.63 -46.49
C GLY A 374 27.54 21.13 -46.52
N ASN A 375 28.42 21.59 -45.62
CA ASN A 375 28.84 23.00 -45.57
C ASN A 375 29.57 23.48 -46.84
N GLU A 376 30.27 22.58 -47.54
CA GLU A 376 30.98 22.89 -48.80
C GLU A 376 30.00 23.11 -49.95
N ASP A 377 29.00 22.23 -50.09
CA ASP A 377 27.93 22.34 -51.09
C ASP A 377 27.10 23.61 -50.88
N ARG A 378 26.88 24.00 -49.62
CA ARG A 378 26.18 25.24 -49.28
C ARG A 378 26.88 26.48 -49.83
N ASN A 379 28.19 26.59 -49.67
CA ASN A 379 28.93 27.75 -50.17
C ASN A 379 28.92 27.80 -51.70
N LEU A 380 29.06 26.65 -52.37
CA LEU A 380 29.02 26.55 -53.82
C LEU A 380 27.64 26.95 -54.38
N ILE A 381 26.56 26.50 -53.73
CA ILE A 381 25.19 26.83 -54.15
C ILE A 381 24.87 28.30 -53.89
N LEU A 382 25.24 28.86 -52.74
CA LEU A 382 25.05 30.29 -52.47
C LEU A 382 25.86 31.16 -53.45
N GLN A 383 27.10 30.78 -53.76
CA GLN A 383 27.91 31.48 -54.74
C GLN A 383 27.28 31.41 -56.14
N SER A 384 26.70 30.27 -56.52
CA SER A 384 25.95 30.13 -57.78
C SER A 384 24.68 31.00 -57.77
N LEU A 385 23.91 31.02 -56.68
CA LEU A 385 22.69 31.84 -56.57
C LEU A 385 22.92 33.35 -56.63
N PHE A 386 24.06 33.83 -56.09
CA PHE A 386 24.37 35.26 -55.99
C PHE A 386 25.36 35.76 -57.05
N SER A 387 25.91 34.90 -57.91
CA SER A 387 26.78 35.33 -59.01
C SER A 387 25.97 35.95 -60.16
N ARG A 388 26.61 36.83 -60.94
CA ARG A 388 25.95 37.54 -62.05
C ARG A 388 25.84 36.61 -63.26
N ALA A 389 24.68 36.61 -63.92
CA ALA A 389 24.55 35.99 -65.24
C ALA A 389 25.25 36.87 -66.27
N ASP A 390 26.16 36.26 -67.04
CA ASP A 390 26.97 36.94 -68.04
C ASP A 390 26.10 37.24 -69.29
N SER A 391 25.19 38.20 -69.17
CA SER A 391 24.50 38.74 -70.34
C SER A 391 25.52 39.62 -71.06
N GLY A 392 26.07 39.13 -72.18
CA GLY A 392 27.13 39.80 -72.96
C GLY A 392 26.82 41.20 -73.53
N LEU A 393 25.80 41.87 -73.00
CA LEU A 393 25.45 43.29 -73.16
C LEU A 393 26.20 44.22 -72.20
N LEU A 394 26.69 43.73 -71.04
CA LEU A 394 27.42 44.52 -70.03
C LEU A 394 28.85 43.96 -69.89
N LYS A 395 29.72 44.23 -70.87
CA LYS A 395 31.08 43.68 -70.92
C LYS A 395 32.12 44.41 -70.06
N GLU A 396 31.78 45.51 -69.39
CA GLU A 396 32.77 46.38 -68.73
C GLU A 396 32.45 46.70 -67.27
N ASP A 397 32.21 45.70 -66.43
CA ASP A 397 32.28 45.94 -64.98
C ASP A 397 32.81 44.72 -64.23
N SER A 398 33.95 44.90 -63.55
CA SER A 398 34.77 43.86 -62.91
C SER A 398 34.10 43.26 -61.68
N SER A 399 33.16 42.34 -61.86
CA SER A 399 32.57 41.53 -60.79
C SER A 399 32.54 40.04 -61.15
N PRO A 400 32.57 39.11 -60.16
CA PRO A 400 32.70 37.68 -60.43
C PRO A 400 31.46 37.11 -61.15
N ALA A 401 31.69 36.36 -62.23
CA ALA A 401 30.66 35.69 -63.03
C ALA A 401 30.37 34.26 -62.50
N MET A 402 29.19 33.72 -62.82
CA MET A 402 28.85 32.30 -62.64
C MET A 402 29.93 31.39 -63.27
N PRO A 403 30.38 30.31 -62.62
CA PRO A 403 31.23 29.32 -63.28
C PRO A 403 30.47 28.67 -64.44
N GLY A 404 30.94 28.86 -65.66
CA GLY A 404 30.34 28.26 -66.84
C GLY A 404 30.71 26.77 -66.96
N ILE A 405 29.80 25.96 -67.48
CA ILE A 405 30.06 24.54 -67.84
C ILE A 405 31.28 24.42 -68.79
N ILE A 406 31.62 25.50 -69.50
CA ILE A 406 32.73 25.58 -70.47
C ILE A 406 34.11 25.64 -69.75
N ASP A 407 34.18 26.09 -68.50
CA ASP A 407 35.45 26.18 -67.77
C ASP A 407 35.97 24.81 -67.29
N LYS A 408 35.14 23.76 -67.35
CA LYS A 408 35.56 22.37 -67.06
C LYS A 408 36.08 21.61 -68.28
N ILE A 409 36.05 22.18 -69.49
CA ILE A 409 36.50 21.51 -70.72
C ILE A 409 37.85 22.05 -71.22
N ARG A 410 38.41 23.08 -70.59
CA ARG A 410 39.76 23.54 -70.87
C ARG A 410 40.69 23.20 -69.71
N ASN A 411 41.31 22.01 -69.83
CA ASN A 411 42.48 21.47 -69.11
C ASN A 411 42.98 22.21 -67.86
#